data_AF-A0A4Q3C348-F1
#
_entry.id   AF-A0A4Q3C348-F1
#
_cell.length_a   1.000
_cell.length_b   1.000
_cell.length_c   1.000
_cell.angle_alpha   90.00
_cell.angle_beta   90.00
_cell.angle_gamma   90.00
#
_symmetry.space_group_name_H-M   'P 1'
#
loop_
_entity.id
_entity.type
_entity.pdbx_description
1 polymer ?
#
loop_
_entity_poly.entity_id
_entity_poly.type
_entity_poly.pdbx_seq_one_letter_code
_entity_poly.pdbx_strand_id
1 'polypeptide(L)'
;LWSSSDEDLVKLATRELAQLGLCDPGQVVGGAVVRQEKAYPVYDDDYAANVEAVRAELESRYETLHFVGRNGMHRYNNQDHAMMTAMLTARNIASGTRRHDIWAVNEDAEYHEAGAEGDDAGVAAALTSERLVPTRIVDAGKRAA
;
A
#
# COMPACT_ATOMS: atom_id res chain seq x y z
N LEU A 1 -23.07 -9.17 3.83
CA LEU A 1 -21.87 -9.50 4.63
C LEU A 1 -21.56 -8.41 5.64
N TRP A 2 -21.32 -7.15 5.25
CA TRP A 2 -20.95 -6.10 6.22
C TRP A 2 -21.92 -5.94 7.39
N SER A 3 -23.23 -5.94 7.10
CA SER A 3 -24.32 -5.83 8.08
C SER A 3 -24.75 -7.16 8.70
N SER A 4 -24.09 -8.28 8.35
CA SER A 4 -24.40 -9.58 8.92
C SER A 4 -23.89 -9.68 10.36
N SER A 5 -24.55 -10.52 11.17
CA SER A 5 -24.07 -10.84 12.52
C SER A 5 -22.71 -11.58 12.45
N ASP A 6 -21.93 -11.50 13.52
CA ASP A 6 -20.65 -12.23 13.61
C ASP A 6 -20.88 -13.74 13.52
N GLU A 7 -21.96 -14.23 14.13
CA GLU A 7 -22.34 -15.64 14.11
C GLU A 7 -22.63 -16.12 12.67
N ASP A 8 -23.37 -15.34 11.88
CA ASP A 8 -23.66 -15.68 10.49
C ASP A 8 -22.41 -15.69 9.62
N LEU A 9 -21.47 -14.78 9.88
CA LEU A 9 -20.18 -14.73 9.17
C LEU A 9 -19.29 -15.91 9.52
N VAL A 10 -19.23 -16.32 10.79
CA VAL A 10 -18.48 -17.53 11.21
C VAL A 10 -19.09 -18.79 10.61
N LYS A 11 -20.42 -18.91 10.59
CA LYS A 11 -21.13 -20.03 9.93
C LYS A 11 -20.88 -20.07 8.42
N LEU A 12 -20.88 -18.91 7.76
CA LEU A 12 -20.55 -18.79 6.35
C LEU A 12 -19.12 -19.26 6.08
N ALA A 13 -18.14 -18.72 6.79
CA ALA A 13 -16.73 -19.09 6.63
C ALA A 13 -16.49 -20.59 6.87
N THR A 14 -17.12 -21.17 7.91
CA THR A 14 -17.02 -22.61 8.20
C THR A 14 -17.51 -23.47 7.04
N ARG A 15 -18.63 -23.09 6.42
CA ARG A 15 -19.17 -23.80 5.24
C ARG A 15 -18.26 -23.66 4.02
N GLU A 16 -17.72 -22.46 3.78
CA GLU A 16 -16.85 -22.19 2.63
C GLU A 16 -15.50 -22.91 2.76
N LEU A 17 -14.91 -22.98 3.96
CA LEU A 17 -13.68 -23.75 4.21
C LEU A 17 -13.85 -25.22 3.82
N ALA A 18 -15.00 -25.83 4.10
CA ALA A 18 -15.31 -27.20 3.70
C ALA A 18 -15.52 -27.32 2.19
N GLN A 19 -16.23 -26.36 1.59
CA GLN A 19 -16.46 -26.33 0.13
C GLN A 19 -15.15 -26.20 -0.65
N LEU A 20 -14.18 -25.45 -0.12
CA LEU A 20 -12.84 -25.29 -0.69
C LEU A 20 -11.90 -26.46 -0.36
N GLY A 21 -12.32 -27.42 0.48
CA GLY A 21 -11.50 -28.56 0.90
C GLY A 21 -10.34 -28.18 1.84
N LEU A 22 -10.44 -27.05 2.55
CA LEU A 22 -9.38 -26.53 3.42
C LEU A 22 -9.49 -27.01 4.87
N CYS A 23 -10.69 -27.36 5.34
CA CYS A 23 -10.95 -27.76 6.72
C CYS A 23 -12.21 -28.62 6.84
N ASP A 24 -12.20 -29.65 7.69
CA ASP A 24 -13.44 -30.32 8.13
C ASP A 24 -14.19 -29.38 9.10
N PRO A 25 -15.47 -29.04 8.85
CA PRO A 25 -16.29 -28.23 9.76
C PRO A 25 -16.24 -28.67 11.22
N GLY A 26 -16.12 -29.98 11.48
CA GLY A 26 -16.04 -30.53 12.83
C GLY A 26 -14.78 -30.12 13.61
N GLN A 27 -13.76 -29.61 12.93
CA GLN A 27 -12.51 -29.12 13.53
C GLN A 27 -12.57 -27.63 13.88
N VAL A 28 -13.62 -26.90 13.47
CA VAL A 28 -13.78 -25.47 13.78
C VAL A 28 -14.31 -25.31 15.21
N VAL A 29 -13.48 -24.78 16.11
CA VAL A 29 -13.82 -24.57 17.52
C VAL A 29 -14.43 -23.19 17.80
N GLY A 30 -14.33 -22.26 16.84
CA GLY A 30 -14.82 -20.89 16.98
C GLY A 30 -14.35 -19.97 15.85
N GLY A 31 -14.68 -18.69 15.94
CA GLY A 31 -14.26 -17.67 14.99
C GLY A 31 -14.30 -16.27 15.59
N ALA A 32 -13.53 -15.36 15.02
CA ALA A 32 -13.50 -13.96 15.38
C ALA A 32 -13.76 -13.11 14.13
N VAL A 33 -14.57 -12.08 14.28
CA VAL A 33 -14.87 -11.14 13.19
C VAL A 33 -14.31 -9.78 13.57
N VAL A 34 -13.45 -9.24 12.71
CA VAL A 34 -12.94 -7.87 12.82
C VAL A 34 -13.42 -7.09 11.61
N ARG A 35 -14.06 -5.94 11.84
CA ARG A 35 -14.55 -5.05 10.79
C ARG A 35 -13.66 -3.83 10.71
N GLN A 36 -13.11 -3.56 9.53
CA GLN A 36 -12.28 -2.40 9.25
C GLN A 36 -12.91 -1.62 8.09
N GLU A 37 -13.61 -0.54 8.40
CA GLU A 37 -14.38 0.25 7.41
C GLU A 37 -13.48 0.88 6.34
N LYS A 38 -12.35 1.43 6.77
CA LYS A 38 -11.35 2.08 5.89
C LYS A 38 -10.14 1.18 5.71
N ALA A 39 -10.36 -0.05 5.26
CA ALA A 39 -9.29 -1.02 5.03
C ALA A 39 -8.55 -0.73 3.71
N TYR A 40 -9.29 -0.34 2.68
CA TYR A 40 -8.81 -0.19 1.33
C TYR A 40 -9.21 1.17 0.76
N PRO A 41 -8.24 1.98 0.30
CA PRO A 41 -8.51 3.08 -0.59
C PRO A 41 -9.23 2.58 -1.84
N VAL A 42 -10.32 3.24 -2.21
CA VAL A 42 -11.05 2.96 -3.43
C VAL A 42 -10.72 4.06 -4.43
N TYR A 43 -10.31 3.65 -5.63
CA TYR A 43 -9.99 4.54 -6.74
C TYR A 43 -11.16 4.56 -7.69
N ASP A 44 -12.01 5.57 -7.54
CA ASP A 44 -13.03 5.93 -8.51
C ASP A 44 -12.44 6.89 -9.56
N ASP A 45 -13.28 7.33 -10.51
CA ASP A 45 -12.85 8.18 -11.62
C ASP A 45 -12.33 9.56 -11.15
N ASP A 46 -12.80 10.04 -9.99
CA ASP A 46 -12.48 11.36 -9.45
C ASP A 46 -11.40 11.32 -8.36
N TYR A 47 -10.98 10.12 -7.93
CA TYR A 47 -10.07 9.87 -6.81
C TYR A 47 -8.81 10.75 -6.87
N ALA A 48 -8.12 10.75 -8.00
CA ALA A 48 -6.85 11.45 -8.14
C ALA A 48 -7.03 12.97 -7.98
N ALA A 49 -8.10 13.52 -8.56
CA ALA A 49 -8.41 14.94 -8.44
C ALA A 49 -8.79 15.32 -7.00
N ASN A 50 -9.55 14.46 -6.31
CA ASN A 50 -9.94 14.67 -4.92
C ASN A 50 -8.74 14.62 -3.97
N VAL A 51 -7.83 13.65 -4.14
CA VAL A 51 -6.60 13.57 -3.34
C VAL A 51 -5.72 14.80 -3.55
N GLU A 52 -5.54 15.22 -4.80
CA GLU A 52 -4.73 16.41 -5.11
C GLU A 52 -5.34 17.69 -4.51
N ALA A 53 -6.67 17.86 -4.61
CA ALA A 53 -7.35 19.01 -4.02
C ALA A 53 -7.19 19.07 -2.49
N VAL A 54 -7.36 17.94 -1.79
CA VAL A 54 -7.16 17.84 -0.34
C VAL A 54 -5.70 18.10 0.04
N ARG A 55 -4.76 17.50 -0.71
CA ARG A 55 -3.33 17.69 -0.50
C ARG A 55 -2.95 19.17 -0.62
N ALA A 56 -3.30 19.80 -1.74
CA ALA A 56 -2.93 21.18 -2.02
C ALA A 56 -3.49 22.17 -0.98
N GLU A 57 -4.76 22.00 -0.59
CA GLU A 57 -5.38 22.81 0.46
C GLU A 57 -4.67 22.66 1.81
N LEU A 58 -4.39 21.43 2.23
CA LEU A 58 -3.79 21.18 3.54
C LEU A 58 -2.30 21.56 3.60
N GLU A 59 -1.52 21.23 2.56
CA GLU A 59 -0.09 21.59 2.49
C GLU A 59 0.13 23.11 2.42
N SER A 60 -0.78 23.85 1.76
CA SER A 60 -0.67 25.31 1.66
C SER A 60 -1.07 26.05 2.95
N ARG A 61 -2.00 25.48 3.74
CA ARG A 61 -2.53 26.13 4.94
C ARG A 61 -1.88 25.69 6.23
N TYR A 62 -1.35 24.46 6.29
CA TYR A 62 -0.84 23.86 7.51
C TYR A 62 0.54 23.24 7.24
N GLU A 63 1.59 24.06 7.33
CA GLU A 63 2.96 23.65 7.02
C GLU A 63 3.45 22.45 7.86
N THR A 64 2.94 22.31 9.09
CA THR A 64 3.29 21.25 10.04
C THR A 64 2.39 20.01 9.95
N LEU A 65 1.39 20.00 9.05
CA LEU A 65 0.52 18.85 8.81
C LEU A 65 1.07 18.02 7.65
N HIS A 66 1.27 16.72 7.87
CA HIS A 66 1.84 15.81 6.87
C HIS A 66 0.96 14.59 6.67
N PHE A 67 0.72 14.24 5.41
CA PHE A 67 0.04 13.00 5.04
C PHE A 67 1.04 11.85 5.02
N VAL A 68 0.70 10.73 5.66
CA VAL A 68 1.54 9.52 5.67
C VAL A 68 0.67 8.26 5.67
N GLY A 69 1.23 7.15 5.21
CA GLY A 69 0.59 5.83 5.27
C GLY A 69 -0.65 5.68 4.39
N ARG A 70 -1.35 4.56 4.55
CA ARG A 70 -2.42 4.11 3.65
C ARG A 70 -3.56 5.11 3.50
N ASN A 71 -4.27 5.37 4.59
CA ASN A 71 -5.45 6.22 4.58
C ASN A 71 -5.09 7.71 4.66
N GLY A 72 -3.92 8.06 5.20
CA GLY A 72 -3.48 9.46 5.24
C GLY A 72 -3.17 9.98 3.84
N MET A 73 -2.55 9.16 2.99
CA MET A 73 -2.26 9.52 1.60
C MET A 73 -3.33 8.99 0.61
N HIS A 74 -4.33 8.26 1.11
CA HIS A 74 -5.34 7.51 0.34
C HIS A 74 -4.72 6.61 -0.74
N ARG A 75 -3.61 5.95 -0.39
CA ARG A 75 -2.75 5.16 -1.29
C ARG A 75 -2.80 3.67 -0.96
N TYR A 76 -2.87 2.80 -1.96
CA TYR A 76 -2.89 1.34 -1.80
C TYR A 76 -1.46 0.85 -1.49
N ASN A 77 -1.03 1.06 -0.25
CA ASN A 77 0.30 0.67 0.21
C ASN A 77 0.30 -0.57 1.11
N ASN A 78 1.39 -1.32 1.04
CA ASN A 78 1.75 -2.33 2.03
C ASN A 78 2.40 -1.66 3.26
N GLN A 79 2.62 -2.43 4.32
CA GLN A 79 3.05 -1.91 5.62
C GLN A 79 4.42 -1.21 5.55
N ASP A 80 5.35 -1.77 4.80
CA ASP A 80 6.69 -1.26 4.53
C ASP A 80 6.64 0.11 3.84
N HIS A 81 5.86 0.23 2.77
CA HIS A 81 5.63 1.51 2.07
C HIS A 81 4.97 2.54 3.00
N ALA A 82 3.96 2.13 3.77
CA ALA A 82 3.30 3.00 4.73
C ALA A 82 4.27 3.52 5.81
N MET A 83 5.12 2.63 6.34
CA MET A 83 6.16 2.99 7.30
C MET A 83 7.21 3.93 6.69
N MET A 84 7.62 3.67 5.44
CA MET A 84 8.62 4.48 4.75
C MET A 84 8.16 5.93 4.58
N THR A 85 6.91 6.16 4.19
CA THR A 85 6.36 7.53 4.10
C THR A 85 6.43 8.26 5.45
N ALA A 86 6.21 7.56 6.57
CA ALA A 86 6.33 8.12 7.91
C ALA A 86 7.78 8.44 8.30
N MET A 87 8.71 7.52 8.01
CA MET A 87 10.14 7.70 8.30
C MET A 87 10.74 8.87 7.52
N LEU A 88 10.44 8.98 6.22
CA LEU A 88 10.90 10.08 5.37
C LEU A 88 10.29 11.42 5.80
N THR A 89 9.02 11.42 6.21
CA THR A 89 8.37 12.60 6.79
C THR A 89 9.08 13.05 8.07
N ALA A 90 9.38 12.12 8.98
CA ALA A 90 10.11 12.43 10.20
C ALA A 90 11.51 13.01 9.92
N ARG A 91 12.21 12.48 8.91
CA ARG A 91 13.52 13.02 8.47
C ARG A 91 13.40 14.44 7.90
N ASN A 92 12.37 14.70 7.09
CA ASN A 92 12.09 16.04 6.58
C ASN A 92 11.89 17.03 7.74
N ILE A 93 11.03 16.68 8.70
CA ILE A 93 10.77 17.50 9.89
C ILE A 93 12.05 17.74 10.68
N ALA A 94 12.82 16.70 10.99
CA ALA A 94 14.07 16.81 11.74
C ALA A 94 15.13 17.67 11.04
N SER A 95 15.14 17.66 9.70
CA SER A 95 16.05 18.50 8.90
C SER A 95 15.59 19.95 8.74
N GLY A 96 14.35 20.27 9.10
CA GLY A 96 13.73 21.57 8.84
C GLY A 96 13.47 21.86 7.34
N THR A 97 13.62 20.86 6.46
CA THR A 97 13.47 21.00 5.01
C THR A 97 12.76 19.80 4.40
N ARG A 98 11.99 20.00 3.32
CA ARG A 98 11.37 18.90 2.55
C ARG A 98 12.37 18.28 1.57
N ARG A 99 13.32 17.50 2.09
CA ARG A 99 14.36 16.82 1.28
C ARG A 99 13.83 15.60 0.51
N HIS A 100 12.86 14.89 1.08
CA HIS A 100 12.30 13.67 0.52
C HIS A 100 10.87 13.91 0.04
N ASP A 101 10.58 13.57 -1.21
CA ASP A 101 9.20 13.53 -1.71
C ASP A 101 8.55 12.20 -1.35
N ILE A 102 7.73 12.21 -0.31
CA ILE A 102 7.03 11.01 0.17
C ILE A 102 5.96 10.51 -0.81
N TRP A 103 5.49 11.36 -1.72
CA TRP A 103 4.53 10.98 -2.76
C TRP A 103 5.18 10.22 -3.92
N ALA A 104 6.51 10.17 -3.96
CA ALA A 104 7.27 9.33 -4.90
C ALA A 104 7.52 7.90 -4.36
N VAL A 105 7.18 7.61 -3.09
CA VAL A 105 7.24 6.22 -2.58
C VAL A 105 6.23 5.39 -3.36
N ASN A 106 6.73 4.47 -4.19
CA ASN A 106 5.92 3.76 -5.17
C ASN A 106 5.24 2.53 -4.56
N GLU A 107 3.97 2.31 -4.90
CA GLU A 107 3.14 1.20 -4.41
C GLU A 107 3.31 -0.08 -5.23
N ASP A 108 3.68 0.07 -6.51
CA ASP A 108 3.63 -0.98 -7.54
C ASP A 108 4.99 -1.63 -7.83
N ALA A 109 6.05 -1.10 -7.23
CA ALA A 109 7.39 -1.58 -7.47
C ALA A 109 7.76 -2.61 -6.40
N GLU A 110 8.35 -3.74 -6.82
CA GLU A 110 8.81 -4.77 -5.91
C GLU A 110 9.87 -4.19 -4.96
N TYR A 111 9.44 -3.83 -3.77
CA TYR A 111 10.34 -3.57 -2.66
C TYR A 111 10.84 -4.93 -2.18
N HIS A 112 12.00 -5.33 -2.69
CA HIS A 112 12.72 -6.46 -2.10
C HIS A 112 13.29 -5.98 -0.77
N GLU A 113 12.71 -6.45 0.34
CA GLU A 113 13.26 -6.30 1.70
C GLU A 113 14.72 -6.81 1.71
N ALA A 114 15.67 -5.90 1.49
CA ALA A 114 17.08 -6.20 1.31
C ALA A 114 17.92 -5.83 2.55
N GLY A 115 17.29 -5.49 3.68
CA GLY A 115 17.98 -5.20 4.95
C GLY A 115 18.64 -3.82 5.01
N ALA A 116 18.35 -2.93 4.06
CA ALA A 116 18.90 -1.58 3.95
C ALA A 116 17.84 -0.48 4.15
N GLU A 117 16.68 -0.82 4.73
CA GLU A 117 15.47 0.02 4.80
C GLU A 117 15.67 1.33 5.59
N GLY A 118 16.81 1.51 6.24
CA GLY A 118 17.16 2.70 7.02
C GLY A 118 18.29 3.56 6.45
N ASP A 119 19.02 3.11 5.43
CA ASP A 119 20.15 3.87 4.87
C ASP A 119 19.78 4.70 3.63
N ASP A 120 20.71 5.50 3.14
CA ASP A 120 20.48 6.36 1.98
C ASP A 120 20.19 5.56 0.69
N ALA A 121 20.68 4.32 0.59
CA ALA A 121 20.45 3.46 -0.57
C ALA A 121 19.03 2.89 -0.55
N GLY A 122 18.52 2.45 0.60
CA GLY A 122 17.13 2.02 0.77
C GLY A 122 16.14 3.15 0.50
N VAL A 123 16.44 4.36 0.97
CA VAL A 123 15.62 5.55 0.68
C VAL A 123 15.61 5.88 -0.82
N ALA A 124 16.77 5.84 -1.48
CA ALA A 124 16.83 6.07 -2.92
C ALA A 124 16.00 5.03 -3.69
N ALA A 125 16.16 3.74 -3.34
CA ALA A 125 15.42 2.65 -3.96
C ALA A 125 13.90 2.85 -3.81
N ALA A 126 13.40 3.20 -2.62
CA ALA A 126 11.97 3.46 -2.38
C ALA A 126 11.39 4.57 -3.25
N LEU A 127 12.19 5.61 -3.51
CA LEU A 127 11.78 6.81 -4.25
C LEU A 127 11.89 6.66 -5.77
N THR A 128 12.73 5.75 -6.25
CA THR A 128 12.96 5.53 -7.70
C THR A 128 12.38 4.21 -8.19
N SER A 129 11.74 3.44 -7.31
CA SER A 129 11.20 2.13 -7.64
C SER A 129 10.08 2.26 -8.67
N GLU A 130 10.11 1.44 -9.73
CA GLU A 130 9.06 1.38 -10.76
C GLU A 130 8.55 -0.04 -10.94
N ARG A 131 7.30 -0.17 -11.40
CA ARG A 131 6.73 -1.47 -11.73
C ARG A 131 7.45 -2.08 -12.93
N LEU A 132 8.04 -3.26 -12.75
CA LEU A 132 8.55 -4.02 -13.88
C LEU A 132 7.39 -4.46 -14.75
N VAL A 133 7.36 -3.97 -15.99
CA VAL A 133 6.40 -4.38 -17.01
C VAL A 133 7.13 -5.18 -18.09
N PRO A 134 6.51 -6.25 -18.64
CA PRO A 134 7.10 -6.97 -19.76
C PRO A 134 7.42 -6.01 -20.90
N THR A 135 8.67 -5.96 -21.31
CA THR A 135 9.10 -5.19 -22.47
C THR A 135 9.10 -6.08 -23.70
N ARG A 136 8.83 -5.48 -24.87
CA ARG A 136 8.94 -6.20 -26.14
C ARG A 136 10.39 -6.67 -26.29
N ILE A 137 10.59 -7.98 -26.47
CA ILE A 137 11.87 -8.52 -26.91
C ILE A 137 12.16 -7.95 -28.31
N VAL A 138 13.14 -7.07 -28.40
CA VAL A 138 13.70 -6.67 -29.69
C VAL A 138 14.66 -7.78 -30.12
N ASP A 139 14.36 -8.46 -31.22
CA ASP A 139 15.26 -9.45 -31.82
C ASP A 139 16.61 -8.76 -32.07
N ALA A 140 17.62 -9.11 -31.28
CA ALA A 140 19.00 -8.74 -31.55
C ALA A 140 19.33 -9.35 -32.93
N GLY A 141 19.58 -8.47 -33.89
CA GLY A 141 19.58 -8.79 -35.32
C GLY A 141 20.29 -10.10 -35.64
N LYS A 142 19.68 -10.87 -36.54
CA LYS A 142 20.36 -11.93 -37.29
C LYS A 142 21.71 -11.37 -37.75
N ARG A 143 22.81 -11.87 -37.17
CA ARG A 143 24.12 -11.71 -37.77
C ARG A 143 24.04 -12.34 -39.15
N ALA A 144 23.94 -11.51 -40.18
CA ALA A 144 24.22 -11.94 -41.54
C ALA A 144 25.72 -12.26 -41.60
N ALA A 145 26.02 -13.45 -42.11
CA ALA A 145 27.34 -14.02 -42.27
C ALA A 145 28.26 -13.16 -43.16
#